data_AF-A0A432Z6P1-F1
#
_entry.id   AF-A0A432Z6P1-F1
#
_cell.length_a   1.000
_cell.length_b   1.000
_cell.length_c   1.000
_cell.angle_alpha   90.00
_cell.angle_beta   90.00
_cell.angle_gamma   90.00
#
_symmetry.space_group_name_H-M   'P 1'
#
loop_
_entity.id
_entity.type
_entity.pdbx_description
1 polymer ?
#
loop_
_entity_poly.entity_id
_entity_poly.type
_entity_poly.pdbx_seq_one_letter_code
_entity_poly.pdbx_strand_id
1 'polypeptide(L)'
;MRDTLNITSIQHIEQLLSTLQEQAEQIDEKNRQKQREMSENWFSESLFSQRSNLAVDYVMETKTLFLQLQQSINQNAQRYLAEKLSLQLEALNTAFRTNKPPKQKQDYRITAQNKIQQMHQQLVTYRDYERRLTENLNTAVAGNNSTLIQSAQQRLNRCQMAIDTLEKKISRYEEG
;
A
#
# COMPACT_ATOMS: atom_id res chain seq x y z
N MET A 1 -19.94 -25.58 24.83
CA MET A 1 -19.44 -24.34 25.46
C MET A 1 -18.49 -23.52 24.56
N ARG A 2 -18.06 -24.00 23.38
CA ARG A 2 -17.23 -23.19 22.45
C ARG A 2 -18.06 -22.31 21.51
N ASP A 3 -19.31 -22.66 21.24
CA ASP A 3 -20.17 -21.91 20.30
C ASP A 3 -20.73 -20.61 20.87
N THR A 4 -20.93 -20.53 22.19
CA THR A 4 -21.48 -19.34 22.85
C THR A 4 -20.52 -18.14 22.82
N LEU A 5 -19.21 -18.39 22.92
CA LEU A 5 -18.17 -17.35 22.83
C LEU A 5 -18.09 -16.75 21.41
N ASN A 6 -18.38 -17.56 20.38
CA ASN A 6 -18.39 -17.11 18.99
C ASN A 6 -19.64 -16.25 18.71
N ILE A 7 -20.80 -16.65 19.24
CA ILE A 7 -22.06 -15.91 19.09
C ILE A 7 -21.99 -14.53 19.77
N THR A 8 -21.44 -14.43 20.99
CA THR A 8 -21.30 -13.14 21.67
C THR A 8 -20.34 -12.20 20.94
N SER A 9 -19.28 -12.73 20.35
CA SER A 9 -18.32 -11.94 19.55
C SER A 9 -18.94 -11.44 18.25
N ILE A 10 -19.74 -12.28 17.58
CA ILE A 10 -20.51 -11.93 16.38
C ILE A 10 -21.53 -10.82 16.68
N GLN A 11 -22.33 -10.97 17.73
CA GLN A 11 -23.32 -9.98 18.15
C GLN A 11 -22.67 -8.63 18.50
N HIS A 12 -21.49 -8.66 19.13
CA HIS A 12 -20.75 -7.45 19.44
C HIS A 12 -20.27 -6.72 18.18
N ILE A 13 -19.79 -7.46 17.16
CA ILE A 13 -19.39 -6.87 15.87
C ILE A 13 -20.59 -6.28 15.14
N GLU A 14 -21.76 -6.93 15.17
CA GLU A 14 -22.99 -6.40 14.57
C GLU A 14 -23.46 -5.09 15.23
N GLN A 15 -23.40 -5.03 16.56
CA GLN A 15 -23.69 -3.81 17.31
C GLN A 15 -22.69 -2.69 16.99
N LEU A 16 -21.40 -3.03 16.90
CA LEU A 16 -20.35 -2.08 16.53
C LEU A 16 -20.56 -1.54 15.11
N LEU A 17 -20.85 -2.40 14.14
CA LEU A 17 -21.13 -2.01 12.76
C LEU A 17 -22.39 -1.14 12.63
N SER A 18 -23.41 -1.40 13.46
CA SER A 18 -24.62 -0.56 13.51
C SER A 18 -24.30 0.84 14.06
N THR A 19 -23.52 0.90 15.14
CA THR A 19 -23.05 2.18 15.71
C THR A 19 -22.17 2.96 14.72
N LEU A 20 -21.27 2.27 14.01
CA LEU A 20 -20.43 2.88 12.98
C LEU A 20 -21.26 3.40 11.81
N GLN A 21 -22.36 2.72 11.43
CA GLN A 21 -23.25 3.21 10.38
C GLN A 21 -23.92 4.52 10.80
N GLU A 22 -24.50 4.59 12.00
CA GLU A 22 -25.12 5.83 12.50
C GLU A 22 -24.11 6.99 12.56
N GLN A 23 -22.87 6.71 12.97
CA GLN A 23 -21.80 7.69 12.96
C GLN A 23 -21.43 8.14 11.55
N ALA A 24 -21.34 7.22 10.59
CA ALA A 24 -21.07 7.53 9.19
C ALA A 24 -22.14 8.45 8.59
N GLU A 25 -23.43 8.15 8.83
CA GLU A 25 -24.55 8.98 8.38
C GLU A 25 -24.48 10.41 8.96
N GLN A 26 -24.16 10.55 10.24
CA GLN A 26 -24.00 11.86 10.87
C GLN A 26 -22.80 12.64 10.30
N ILE A 27 -21.73 11.95 9.94
CA ILE A 27 -20.53 12.55 9.34
C ILE A 27 -20.85 13.05 7.94
N ASP A 28 -21.51 12.22 7.12
CA ASP A 28 -21.91 12.57 5.76
C ASP A 28 -22.88 13.75 5.75
N GLU A 29 -23.85 13.78 6.67
CA GLU A 29 -24.78 14.90 6.83
C GLU A 29 -24.05 16.19 7.23
N LYS A 30 -23.13 16.13 8.20
CA LYS A 30 -22.31 17.29 8.61
C LYS A 30 -21.41 17.80 7.50
N ASN A 31 -20.91 16.92 6.64
CA ASN A 31 -20.06 17.30 5.51
C ASN A 31 -20.88 17.94 4.39
N ARG A 32 -22.08 17.41 4.10
CA ARG A 32 -23.07 18.00 3.17
C ARG A 32 -23.46 19.42 3.60
N GLN A 33 -23.76 19.62 4.89
CA GLN A 33 -24.13 20.93 5.43
C GLN A 33 -22.99 21.97 5.34
N LYS A 34 -21.74 21.53 5.45
CA LYS A 34 -20.57 22.42 5.44
C LYS A 34 -20.02 22.73 4.04
N GLN A 35 -20.64 22.22 2.97
CA GLN A 35 -20.18 22.34 1.58
C GLN A 35 -18.67 22.09 1.43
N ARG A 36 -18.11 21.21 2.25
CA ARG A 36 -16.70 20.85 2.12
C ARG A 36 -16.56 20.08 0.82
N GLU A 37 -15.58 20.46 0.00
CA GLU A 37 -15.13 19.62 -1.10
C GLU A 37 -14.82 18.24 -0.52
N MET A 38 -15.70 17.27 -0.80
CA MET A 38 -15.58 15.92 -0.29
C MET A 38 -14.32 15.34 -0.94
N SER A 39 -13.23 15.23 -0.18
CA SER A 39 -11.98 14.66 -0.68
C SER A 39 -12.28 13.30 -1.31
N GLU A 40 -11.80 13.09 -2.53
CA GLU A 40 -12.29 12.02 -3.41
C GLU A 40 -12.19 10.59 -2.85
N ASN A 41 -11.46 10.35 -1.75
CA ASN A 41 -11.44 9.06 -1.06
C ASN A 41 -11.10 9.21 0.44
N TRP A 42 -11.89 8.59 1.34
CA TRP A 42 -11.62 8.61 2.79
C TRP A 42 -10.53 7.64 3.22
N PHE A 43 -10.39 6.51 2.52
CA PHE A 43 -9.48 5.43 2.89
C PHE A 43 -8.60 4.98 1.70
N SER A 44 -7.48 4.32 2.00
CA SER A 44 -6.55 3.79 0.99
C SER A 44 -7.14 2.61 0.22
N GLU A 45 -6.69 2.42 -1.03
CA GLU A 45 -7.04 1.26 -1.88
C GLU A 45 -6.63 -0.09 -1.27
N SER A 46 -5.56 -0.09 -0.50
CA SER A 46 -5.08 -1.29 0.20
C SER A 46 -6.05 -1.78 1.27
N LEU A 47 -6.93 -0.90 1.77
CA LEU A 47 -7.81 -1.18 2.89
C LEU A 47 -9.28 -1.32 2.47
N PHE A 48 -9.73 -0.48 1.55
CA PHE A 48 -11.08 -0.49 1.01
C PHE A 48 -11.05 -0.50 -0.51
N SER A 49 -11.90 -1.35 -1.08
CA SER A 49 -12.10 -1.45 -2.53
C SER A 49 -13.09 -0.41 -3.05
N GLN A 50 -14.01 0.07 -2.20
CA GLN A 50 -14.97 1.11 -2.53
C GLN A 50 -14.29 2.47 -2.71
N ARG A 51 -14.69 3.16 -3.79
CA ARG A 51 -14.32 4.54 -4.10
C ARG A 51 -15.55 5.40 -3.92
N SER A 52 -15.80 5.80 -2.69
CA SER A 52 -16.91 6.67 -2.37
C SER A 52 -16.46 7.88 -1.57
N ASN A 53 -17.17 8.97 -1.78
CA ASN A 53 -17.05 10.18 -0.99
C ASN A 53 -17.90 10.11 0.29
N LEU A 54 -18.76 9.09 0.43
CA LEU A 54 -19.62 8.84 1.58
C LEU A 54 -18.97 7.87 2.56
N ALA A 55 -18.98 8.21 3.84
CA ALA A 55 -18.54 7.35 4.92
C ALA A 55 -19.39 6.07 5.03
N VAL A 56 -20.70 6.17 4.71
CA VAL A 56 -21.63 5.04 4.76
C VAL A 56 -21.21 3.88 3.85
N ASP A 57 -20.69 4.17 2.67
CA ASP A 57 -20.32 3.14 1.68
C ASP A 57 -19.15 2.27 2.18
N TYR A 58 -18.24 2.85 2.97
CA TYR A 58 -17.16 2.10 3.61
C TYR A 58 -17.67 1.18 4.71
N VAL A 59 -18.67 1.60 5.49
CA VAL A 59 -19.32 0.73 6.49
C VAL A 59 -20.05 -0.42 5.81
N MET A 60 -20.69 -0.16 4.67
CA MET A 60 -21.37 -1.19 3.87
C MET A 60 -20.40 -2.22 3.29
N GLU A 61 -19.21 -1.81 2.84
CA GLU A 61 -18.15 -2.75 2.44
C GLU A 61 -17.76 -3.66 3.61
N THR A 62 -17.53 -3.09 4.79
CA THR A 62 -17.16 -3.86 5.99
C THR A 62 -18.26 -4.82 6.44
N LYS A 63 -19.54 -4.43 6.31
CA LYS A 63 -20.69 -5.33 6.54
C LYS A 63 -20.70 -6.50 5.55
N THR A 64 -20.43 -6.23 4.29
CA THR A 64 -20.35 -7.27 3.25
C THR A 64 -19.21 -8.24 3.54
N LEU A 65 -18.04 -7.72 3.95
CA LEU A 65 -16.89 -8.52 4.35
C LEU A 65 -17.20 -9.40 5.58
N PHE A 66 -17.95 -8.88 6.56
CA PHE A 66 -18.39 -9.62 7.72
C PHE A 66 -19.35 -10.77 7.37
N LEU A 67 -20.32 -10.53 6.47
CA LEU A 67 -21.21 -11.58 5.96
C LEU A 67 -20.43 -12.67 5.21
N GLN A 68 -19.44 -12.28 4.41
CA GLN A 68 -18.54 -13.23 3.73
C GLN A 68 -17.72 -14.06 4.72
N LEU A 69 -17.24 -13.43 5.80
CA LEU A 69 -16.54 -14.14 6.87
C LEU A 69 -17.44 -15.19 7.54
N GLN A 70 -18.69 -14.85 7.83
CA GLN A 70 -19.67 -15.76 8.43
C GLN A 70 -20.04 -16.94 7.52
N GLN A 71 -20.09 -16.71 6.21
CA GLN A 71 -20.43 -17.74 5.21
C GLN A 71 -19.22 -18.57 4.77
N SER A 72 -17.99 -18.13 5.08
CA SER A 72 -16.77 -18.81 4.65
C SER A 72 -16.55 -20.13 5.42
N ILE A 73 -16.40 -21.22 4.67
CA ILE A 73 -16.12 -22.57 5.20
C ILE A 73 -14.61 -22.85 5.21
N ASN A 74 -13.83 -22.13 4.40
CA ASN A 74 -12.39 -22.31 4.26
C ASN A 74 -11.63 -21.55 5.36
N GLN A 75 -10.89 -22.29 6.19
CA GLN A 75 -10.19 -21.76 7.36
C GLN A 75 -9.10 -20.73 7.03
N ASN A 76 -8.41 -20.85 5.88
CA ASN A 76 -7.41 -19.88 5.45
C ASN A 76 -8.05 -18.58 4.95
N ALA A 77 -9.14 -18.70 4.18
CA ALA A 77 -9.92 -17.55 3.74
C ALA A 77 -10.53 -16.82 4.94
N GLN A 78 -11.05 -17.57 5.92
CA GLN A 78 -11.63 -17.02 7.14
C GLN A 78 -10.61 -16.18 7.95
N ARG A 79 -9.37 -16.66 8.09
CA ARG A 79 -8.30 -15.90 8.76
C ARG A 79 -8.01 -14.58 8.05
N TYR A 80 -7.82 -14.64 6.72
CA TYR A 80 -7.58 -13.45 5.92
C TYR A 80 -8.74 -12.44 6.01
N LEU A 81 -9.98 -12.93 5.93
CA LEU A 81 -11.18 -12.09 6.05
C LEU A 81 -11.29 -11.46 7.46
N ALA A 82 -10.93 -12.18 8.51
CA ALA A 82 -10.95 -11.67 9.88
C ALA A 82 -9.85 -10.61 10.13
N GLU A 83 -8.65 -10.81 9.60
CA GLU A 83 -7.57 -9.81 9.62
C GLU A 83 -8.00 -8.54 8.87
N LYS A 84 -8.53 -8.70 7.65
CA LYS A 84 -9.03 -7.58 6.85
C LYS A 84 -10.16 -6.83 7.55
N LEU A 85 -11.09 -7.55 8.17
CA LEU A 85 -12.20 -6.96 8.93
C LEU A 85 -11.69 -6.14 10.13
N SER A 86 -10.71 -6.67 10.85
CA SER A 86 -10.12 -5.98 12.01
C SER A 86 -9.46 -4.66 11.60
N LEU A 87 -8.71 -4.66 10.50
CA LEU A 87 -8.08 -3.46 9.94
C LEU A 87 -9.12 -2.43 9.48
N GLN A 88 -10.20 -2.86 8.82
CA GLN A 88 -11.27 -1.95 8.39
C GLN A 88 -12.01 -1.33 9.59
N LEU A 89 -12.32 -2.12 10.62
CA LEU A 89 -12.98 -1.63 11.85
C LEU A 89 -12.12 -0.63 12.61
N GLU A 90 -10.81 -0.90 12.76
CA GLU A 90 -9.88 0.01 13.42
C GLU A 90 -9.78 1.35 12.67
N ALA A 91 -9.70 1.29 11.34
CA ALA A 91 -9.66 2.48 10.51
C ALA A 91 -10.96 3.30 10.59
N LEU A 92 -12.12 2.65 10.53
CA LEU A 92 -13.43 3.31 10.67
C LEU A 92 -13.57 3.97 12.04
N ASN A 93 -13.24 3.26 13.13
CA ASN A 93 -13.35 3.80 14.49
C ASN A 93 -12.40 4.99 14.69
N THR A 94 -11.18 4.93 14.14
CA THR A 94 -10.21 6.04 14.21
C THR A 94 -10.67 7.25 13.38
N ALA A 95 -11.17 7.01 12.16
CA ALA A 95 -11.69 8.03 11.25
C ALA A 95 -12.89 8.77 11.86
N PHE A 96 -13.85 8.01 12.38
CA PHE A 96 -15.11 8.56 12.89
C PHE A 96 -14.92 9.30 14.21
N ARG A 97 -14.02 8.83 15.08
CA ARG A 97 -13.61 9.57 16.30
C ARG A 97 -12.99 10.92 16.00
N THR A 98 -12.19 11.02 14.94
CA THR A 98 -11.48 12.25 14.59
C THR A 98 -12.27 13.16 13.65
N ASN A 99 -13.43 12.68 13.15
CA ASN A 99 -14.28 13.32 12.14
C ASN A 99 -13.48 13.94 10.98
N LYS A 100 -12.41 13.24 10.62
CA LYS A 100 -11.48 13.56 9.56
C LYS A 100 -11.20 12.25 8.85
N PRO A 101 -11.03 12.24 7.51
CA PRO A 101 -10.44 11.08 6.87
C PRO A 101 -9.16 10.77 7.64
N PRO A 102 -8.91 9.50 8.01
CA PRO A 102 -7.70 9.15 8.73
C PRO A 102 -6.57 9.71 7.88
N LYS A 103 -5.82 10.68 8.43
CA LYS A 103 -4.56 11.09 7.80
C LYS A 103 -3.87 9.76 7.60
N GLN A 104 -3.71 9.33 6.35
CA GLN A 104 -2.94 8.14 6.06
C GLN A 104 -1.65 8.37 6.83
N LYS A 105 -1.47 7.65 7.93
CA LYS A 105 -0.15 7.28 8.36
C LYS A 105 0.24 6.29 7.27
N GLN A 106 0.59 6.85 6.11
CA GLN A 106 1.36 6.19 5.10
C GLN A 106 2.49 5.59 5.91
N ASP A 107 2.39 4.29 6.13
CA ASP A 107 3.12 3.63 7.19
C ASP A 107 4.59 3.86 6.84
N TYR A 108 5.21 4.86 7.45
CA TYR A 108 6.46 5.43 6.93
C TYR A 108 7.52 4.34 6.93
N ARG A 109 7.38 3.35 7.84
CA ARG A 109 8.17 2.13 7.89
C ARG A 109 7.93 1.23 6.69
N ILE A 110 6.68 0.91 6.33
CA ILE A 110 6.39 0.06 5.15
C ILE A 110 6.77 0.79 3.86
N THR A 111 6.54 2.10 3.78
CA THR A 111 6.88 2.92 2.61
C THR A 111 8.39 3.09 2.47
N ALA A 112 9.12 3.31 3.57
CA ALA A 112 10.58 3.36 3.58
C ALA A 112 11.17 1.99 3.22
N GLN A 113 10.65 0.90 3.79
CA GLN A 113 11.07 -0.46 3.48
C GLN A 113 10.82 -0.79 2.00
N ASN A 114 9.63 -0.47 1.47
CA ASN A 114 9.30 -0.65 0.05
C ASN A 114 10.18 0.21 -0.84
N LYS A 115 10.50 1.44 -0.42
CA LYS A 115 11.35 2.36 -1.18
C LYS A 115 12.80 1.88 -1.21
N ILE A 116 13.32 1.36 -0.08
CA ILE A 116 14.63 0.71 0.01
C ILE A 116 14.65 -0.56 -0.87
N GLN A 117 13.62 -1.39 -0.78
CA GLN A 117 13.49 -2.58 -1.64
C GLN A 117 13.43 -2.23 -3.13
N GLN A 118 12.70 -1.18 -3.51
CA GLN A 118 12.66 -0.67 -4.88
C GLN A 118 14.03 -0.16 -5.34
N MET A 119 14.77 0.55 -4.49
CA MET A 119 16.13 0.99 -4.80
C MET A 119 17.09 -0.20 -4.97
N HIS A 120 16.98 -1.24 -4.13
CA HIS A 120 17.75 -2.47 -4.28
C HIS A 120 17.41 -3.22 -5.58
N GLN A 121 16.12 -3.31 -5.95
CA GLN A 121 15.71 -3.88 -7.24
C GLN A 121 16.25 -3.07 -8.43
N GLN A 122 16.22 -1.74 -8.32
CA GLN A 122 16.79 -0.85 -9.33
C GLN A 122 18.32 -1.01 -9.44
N LEU A 123 19.01 -1.22 -8.32
CA LEU A 123 20.45 -1.49 -8.28
C LEU A 123 20.79 -2.80 -9.00
N VAL A 124 20.05 -3.88 -8.73
CA VAL A 124 20.20 -5.16 -9.46
C VAL A 124 20.04 -4.95 -10.96
N THR A 125 19.01 -4.20 -11.36
CA THR A 125 18.75 -3.88 -12.78
C THR A 125 19.92 -3.10 -13.41
N TYR A 126 20.50 -2.13 -12.69
CA TYR A 126 21.63 -1.36 -13.20
C TYR A 126 22.92 -2.19 -13.29
N ARG A 127 23.15 -3.12 -12.36
CA ARG A 127 24.27 -4.06 -12.43
C ARG A 127 24.13 -5.02 -13.61
N ASP A 128 22.92 -5.46 -13.93
CA ASP A 128 22.66 -6.23 -15.15
C ASP A 128 22.93 -5.41 -16.42
N TYR A 129 22.58 -4.13 -16.44
CA TYR A 129 22.93 -3.24 -17.54
C TYR A 129 24.43 -3.00 -17.64
N GLU A 130 25.13 -2.81 -16.53
CA GLU A 130 26.59 -2.68 -16.47
C GLU A 130 27.29 -3.91 -17.09
N ARG A 131 26.84 -5.11 -16.71
CA ARG A 131 27.35 -6.37 -17.29
C ARG A 131 27.16 -6.41 -18.80
N ARG A 132 25.95 -6.15 -19.30
CA ARG A 132 25.65 -6.14 -20.74
C ARG A 132 26.44 -5.05 -21.49
N LEU A 133 26.63 -3.88 -20.90
CA LEU A 133 27.43 -2.80 -21.50
C LEU A 133 28.91 -3.17 -21.58
N THR A 134 29.43 -3.88 -20.58
CA THR A 134 30.80 -4.41 -20.58
C THR A 134 30.99 -5.48 -21.66
N GLU A 135 30.02 -6.38 -21.84
CA GLU A 135 30.03 -7.37 -22.94
C GLU A 135 29.99 -6.69 -24.32
N ASN A 136 29.18 -5.64 -24.48
CA ASN A 136 29.15 -4.83 -25.71
C ASN A 136 30.46 -4.08 -25.97
N LEU A 137 31.09 -3.54 -24.92
CA LEU A 137 32.40 -2.90 -25.02
C LEU A 137 33.45 -3.91 -25.50
N ASN A 138 33.50 -5.09 -24.88
CA ASN A 138 34.43 -6.16 -25.27
C ASN A 138 34.24 -6.59 -26.73
N THR A 139 32.98 -6.68 -27.17
CA THR A 139 32.64 -7.00 -28.57
C THR A 139 33.07 -5.88 -29.53
N ALA A 140 32.87 -4.61 -29.16
CA ALA A 140 33.29 -3.46 -29.96
C ALA A 140 34.82 -3.34 -30.06
N VAL A 141 35.53 -3.68 -28.97
CA VAL A 141 36.99 -3.78 -28.93
C VAL A 141 37.49 -4.92 -29.83
N ALA A 142 36.86 -6.10 -29.77
CA ALA A 142 37.19 -7.22 -30.64
C ALA A 142 36.93 -6.92 -32.13
N GLY A 143 35.88 -6.14 -32.43
CA GLY A 143 35.58 -5.64 -33.78
C GLY A 143 36.41 -4.42 -34.22
N ASN A 144 37.34 -3.95 -33.37
CA ASN A 144 38.25 -2.82 -33.59
C ASN A 144 37.55 -1.53 -34.10
N ASN A 145 36.31 -1.29 -33.66
CA ASN A 145 35.49 -0.19 -34.12
C ASN A 145 35.52 0.98 -33.13
N SER A 146 36.40 1.95 -33.38
CA SER A 146 36.70 3.07 -32.46
C SER A 146 35.47 3.89 -32.04
N THR A 147 34.50 4.11 -32.94
CA THR A 147 33.30 4.91 -32.64
C THR A 147 32.34 4.16 -31.71
N LEU A 148 32.19 2.84 -31.91
CA LEU A 148 31.38 2.00 -31.04
C LEU A 148 32.02 1.83 -29.65
N ILE A 149 33.36 1.74 -29.59
CA ILE A 149 34.11 1.69 -28.32
C ILE A 149 33.86 2.96 -27.51
N GLN A 150 34.00 4.15 -28.12
CA GLN A 150 33.78 5.41 -27.42
C GLN A 150 32.34 5.57 -26.92
N SER A 151 31.35 5.21 -27.75
CA SER A 151 29.93 5.26 -27.38
C SER A 151 29.60 4.28 -26.24
N ALA A 152 30.10 3.04 -26.31
CA ALA A 152 29.91 2.04 -25.26
C ALA A 152 30.57 2.48 -23.94
N GLN A 153 31.79 3.04 -23.99
CA GLN A 153 32.49 3.55 -22.82
C GLN A 153 31.74 4.71 -22.15
N GLN A 154 31.21 5.66 -22.92
CA GLN A 154 30.43 6.76 -22.38
C GLN A 154 29.15 6.27 -21.66
N ARG A 155 28.47 5.29 -22.24
CA ARG A 155 27.27 4.68 -21.63
C ARG A 155 27.61 3.93 -20.35
N LEU A 156 28.73 3.20 -20.34
CA LEU A 156 29.21 2.49 -19.15
C LEU A 156 29.54 3.46 -18.01
N ASN A 157 30.28 4.54 -18.30
CA ASN A 157 30.63 5.55 -17.29
C ASN A 157 29.39 6.21 -16.68
N ARG A 158 28.36 6.52 -17.50
CA ARG A 158 27.09 7.08 -17.00
C ARG A 158 26.32 6.07 -16.13
N CYS A 159 26.35 4.79 -16.49
CA CYS A 159 25.73 3.72 -15.71
C CYS A 159 26.41 3.57 -14.34
N GLN A 160 27.74 3.61 -14.31
CA GLN A 160 28.52 3.55 -13.07
C GLN A 160 28.24 4.73 -12.15
N MET A 161 28.17 5.96 -12.69
CA MET A 161 27.77 7.13 -11.90
C MET A 161 26.34 7.01 -11.34
N ALA A 162 25.42 6.43 -12.10
CA ALA A 162 24.04 6.21 -11.65
C ALA A 162 23.96 5.15 -10.54
N ILE A 163 24.77 4.09 -10.63
CA ILE A 163 24.93 3.07 -9.59
C ILE A 163 25.48 3.70 -8.31
N ASP A 164 26.61 4.42 -8.38
CA ASP A 164 27.21 5.07 -7.21
C ASP A 164 26.25 6.04 -6.51
N THR A 165 25.48 6.78 -7.32
CA THR A 165 24.48 7.72 -6.80
C THR A 165 23.32 6.99 -6.11
N LEU A 166 22.91 5.84 -6.63
CA LEU A 166 21.85 5.01 -6.06
C LEU A 166 22.32 4.33 -4.77
N GLU A 167 23.54 3.79 -4.74
CA GLU A 167 24.16 3.18 -3.56
C GLU A 167 24.30 4.19 -2.42
N LYS A 168 24.75 5.41 -2.71
CA LYS A 168 24.80 6.51 -1.71
C LYS A 168 23.42 6.89 -1.19
N LYS A 169 22.37 6.78 -2.00
CA LYS A 169 20.99 7.01 -1.55
C LYS A 169 20.54 5.87 -0.64
N ILE A 170 20.81 4.62 -1.01
CA ILE A 170 20.48 3.43 -0.20
C ILE A 170 21.13 3.52 1.19
N SER A 171 22.45 3.77 1.26
CA SER A 171 23.17 3.89 2.55
C SER A 171 22.58 5.00 3.44
N ARG A 172 22.23 6.17 2.87
CA ARG A 172 21.55 7.24 3.64
C ARG A 172 20.17 6.85 4.17
N TYR A 173 19.46 5.95 3.49
CA TYR A 173 18.16 5.43 3.92
C TYR A 173 18.29 4.28 4.93
N GLU A 174 19.43 3.60 4.98
CA GLU A 174 19.72 2.50 5.91
C GLU A 174 20.39 2.98 7.21
N GLU A 175 21.18 4.06 7.17
CA GLU A 175 21.90 4.63 8.32
C GLU A 175 21.11 5.72 9.09
N GLY A 176 19.98 6.19 8.56
CA GLY A 176 19.14 7.26 9.14
C GLY A 176 17.79 6.77 9.64
#